data_AF-A0A3P5ZB86-F1
#
_entry.id   AF-A0A3P5ZB86-F1
#
_cell.length_a   1.000
_cell.length_b   1.000
_cell.length_c   1.000
_cell.angle_alpha   90.00
_cell.angle_beta   90.00
_cell.angle_gamma   90.00
#
_symmetry.space_group_name_H-M   'P 1'
#
loop_
_entity.id
_entity.type
_entity.pdbx_description
1 polymer ?
#
loop_
_entity_poly.entity_id
_entity_poly.type
_entity_poly.pdbx_seq_one_letter_code
_entity_poly.pdbx_strand_id
1 'polypeptide(L)' 'MWKLATQSTVYHLWKQRNNLIHNQTSVPAATVFHAIDKEIRNIISARRHRKHFDTLMILWLR' A
#
# COMPACT_ATOMS: atom_id res chain seq x y z
N MET A 1 3.83 3.45 -11.17
CA MET A 1 4.08 4.08 -9.87
C MET A 1 2.79 4.62 -9.26
N TRP A 2 2.35 5.81 -9.69
CA TRP A 2 1.23 6.56 -9.13
C TRP A 2 -0.08 5.76 -9.06
N LYS A 3 -0.45 5.04 -10.13
CA LYS A 3 -1.64 4.18 -10.14
C LYS A 3 -1.65 3.13 -9.01
N LEU A 4 -0.51 2.49 -8.74
CA LEU A 4 -0.40 1.46 -7.69
C LEU A 4 -0.48 2.10 -6.30
N ALA A 5 0.23 3.21 -6.09
CA ALA A 5 0.19 3.95 -4.84
C ALA A 5 -1.22 4.47 -4.54
N THR A 6 -1.88 5.11 -5.50
CA THR A 6 -3.26 5.59 -5.36
C THR A 6 -4.24 4.46 -5.04
N GLN A 7 -4.14 3.33 -5.75
CA GLN A 7 -5.00 2.17 -5.50
C GLN A 7 -4.81 1.59 -4.10
N SER A 8 -3.56 1.39 -3.65
CA SER A 8 -3.26 0.88 -2.31
C SER A 8 -3.72 1.87 -1.23
N THR A 9 -3.46 3.17 -1.38
CA THR A 9 -3.91 4.18 -0.41
C THR A 9 -5.43 4.23 -0.29
N VAL A 10 -6.17 4.25 -1.41
CA VAL A 10 -7.64 4.26 -1.39
C VAL A 10 -8.19 2.99 -0.75
N TYR A 11 -7.61 1.83 -1.07
CA TYR A 11 -8.01 0.56 -0.48
C TYR A 11 -7.81 0.52 1.04
N HIS A 12 -6.64 0.93 1.54
CA HIS A 12 -6.34 0.93 2.97
C HIS A 12 -7.19 1.96 3.73
N LEU A 13 -7.48 3.11 3.13
CA LEU A 13 -8.36 4.11 3.73
C LEU A 13 -9.80 3.59 3.86
N TRP A 14 -10.33 2.99 2.79
CA TRP A 14 -11.64 2.34 2.83
C TRP A 14 -11.67 1.21 3.88
N LYS A 15 -10.63 0.39 3.94
CA LYS A 15 -10.49 -0.69 4.92
C LYS A 15 -10.47 -0.18 6.36
N GLN A 16 -9.71 0.89 6.64
CA GLN A 16 -9.65 1.50 7.97
C GLN A 16 -11.00 2.10 8.37
N ARG A 17 -11.68 2.81 7.46
CA ARG A 17 -13.04 3.34 7.67
C ARG A 17 -14.04 2.22 7.96
N ASN A 18 -13.97 1.10 7.27
CA ASN A 18 -14.83 -0.06 7.55
C ASN A 18 -14.51 -0.72 8.88
N ASN A 19 -13.23 -0.83 9.25
CA ASN A 19 -12.83 -1.38 10.54
C ASN A 19 -13.34 -0.53 11.71
N LEU A 20 -13.34 0.80 11.54
CA LEU A 20 -13.96 1.72 12.50
C LEU A 20 -15.47 1.50 12.64
N ILE A 21 -16.19 1.31 11.53
CA ILE A 21 -17.64 1.16 11.54
C ILE A 21 -18.08 -0.20 12.11
N HIS A 22 -17.41 -1.28 11.73
CA HIS A 22 -17.83 -2.63 12.09
C HIS A 22 -17.20 -3.13 13.40
N ASN A 23 -15.95 -2.77 13.67
CA ASN A 23 -15.19 -3.28 14.82
C ASN A 23 -14.89 -2.20 15.86
N GLN A 24 -15.37 -0.95 15.67
CA GLN A 24 -15.12 0.20 16.56
C GLN A 24 -13.63 0.42 16.87
N THR A 25 -12.76 -0.10 16.00
CA THR A 25 -11.32 -0.15 16.24
C THR A 25 -10.64 0.85 15.34
N SER A 26 -10.05 1.88 15.95
CA SER A 26 -9.24 2.86 15.24
C SER A 26 -7.83 2.33 15.07
N VAL A 27 -7.41 2.15 13.82
CA VAL A 27 -6.02 1.85 13.49
C VAL A 27 -5.26 3.18 13.38
N PRO A 28 -4.14 3.35 14.11
CA PRO A 28 -3.33 4.55 14.00
C PRO A 28 -2.87 4.79 12.56
N ALA A 29 -2.84 6.06 12.14
CA ALA A 29 -2.42 6.42 10.79
C ALA A 29 -1.01 5.88 10.45
N ALA A 30 -0.07 5.92 11.41
CA ALA A 30 1.28 5.37 11.24
C ALA A 30 1.26 3.87 10.86
N THR A 31 0.38 3.08 11.48
CA THR A 31 0.22 1.65 11.16
C THR A 31 -0.36 1.45 9.77
N VAL A 32 -1.32 2.29 9.36
CA VAL A 32 -1.90 2.26 8.01
C VAL A 32 -0.85 2.62 6.96
N PHE A 33 -0.06 3.68 7.19
CA PHE A 33 1.03 4.05 6.29
C PHE A 33 2.10 2.96 6.17
N HIS A 34 2.46 2.32 7.28
CA HIS A 34 3.38 1.19 7.25
C HIS A 34 2.81 -0.01 6.47
N ALA A 35 1.51 -0.28 6.61
CA ALA A 35 0.83 -1.33 5.86
C ALA A 35 0.79 -1.05 4.35
N ILE A 36 0.53 0.21 3.94
CA ILE A 36 0.58 0.65 2.54
C ILE A 36 1.98 0.48 1.97
N ASP A 37 3.03 0.95 2.68
CA ASP A 37 4.42 0.81 2.24
C ASP A 37 4.81 -0.66 2.05
N LYS A 38 4.48 -1.52 3.04
CA LYS A 38 4.75 -2.95 2.96
C LYS A 38 4.01 -3.62 1.80
N GLU A 39 2.74 -3.28 1.58
CA GLU A 39 1.95 -3.83 0.49
C GLU A 39 2.51 -3.44 -0.89
N ILE A 40 2.85 -2.16 -1.07
CA ILE A 40 3.44 -1.66 -2.33
C ILE A 40 4.76 -2.37 -2.62
N ARG A 41 5.65 -2.49 -1.61
CA ARG A 41 6.91 -3.24 -1.74
C ARG A 41 6.68 -4.71 -2.08
N ASN A 42 5.68 -5.35 -1.47
CA ASN A 42 5.34 -6.74 -1.75
C ASN A 42 4.82 -6.93 -3.17
N ILE A 43 3.93 -6.06 -3.64
CA ILE A 43 3.38 -6.11 -5.01
C ILE A 43 4.51 -5.92 -6.04
N ILE A 44 5.39 -4.94 -5.81
CA ILE A 44 6.53 -4.70 -6.68
C ILE A 44 7.48 -5.91 -6.67
N SER A 45 7.81 -6.45 -5.49
CA SER A 45 8.72 -7.60 -5.34
C SER A 45 8.16 -8.86 -6.00
N ALA A 46 6.87 -9.17 -5.81
CA ALA A 46 6.22 -10.33 -6.43
C ALA A 46 6.23 -10.24 -7.96
N ARG A 47 6.19 -9.02 -8.51
CA ARG A 47 6.18 -8.75 -9.95
C ARG A 47 7.55 -8.38 -10.51
N ARG A 48 8.61 -8.44 -9.69
CA ARG A 48 9.97 -8.01 -10.04
C ARG A 48 10.54 -8.69 -11.29
N HIS A 49 10.13 -9.95 -11.55
CA HIS A 49 10.49 -10.70 -12.75
C HIS A 49 10.02 -10.04 -14.06
N ARG A 50 9.05 -9.10 -14.00
CA ARG A 50 8.64 -8.27 -15.14
C ARG A 50 9.54 -7.05 -15.20
N LYS A 51 10.23 -6.84 -16.33
CA LYS A 51 11.18 -5.71 -16.56
C LYS A 51 10.65 -4.33 -16.14
N HIS A 52 9.34 -4.10 -16.18
CA HIS A 52 8.73 -2.82 -15.77
C HIS A 52 8.66 -2.59 -14.26
N PHE A 53 8.79 -3.63 -13.42
CA PHE A 53 8.63 -3.53 -11.97
C PHE A 53 9.95 -3.39 -11.21
N ASP A 54 11.07 -3.79 -11.79
CA ASP A 54 12.40 -3.60 -11.16
C ASP A 54 12.70 -2.10 -10.96
N THR A 55 12.41 -1.27 -11.98
CA THR A 55 12.53 0.19 -11.89
C THR A 55 11.51 0.82 -10.95
N LEU A 56 10.35 0.18 -10.73
CA LEU A 56 9.32 0.70 -9.82
C LEU A 56 9.77 0.65 -8.35
N MET A 57 10.57 -0.34 -7.94
CA MET A 57 11.10 -0.37 -6.56
C MET A 57 12.04 0.82 -6.32
N ILE A 58 12.91 1.11 -7.29
CA ILE A 58 13.85 2.23 -7.22
C ILE A 58 13.10 3.57 -7.12
N LEU A 59 11.99 3.71 -7.86
CA LEU A 59 11.11 4.88 -7.78
C LEU A 59 10.33 4.98 -6.45
N TRP A 60 10.16 3.88 -5.70
CA TRP A 60 9.45 3.90 -4.40
C TRP A 60 10.35 4.29 -3.25
N LEU A 61 11.64 3.91 -3.34
CA LEU A 61 12.64 4.14 -2.31
C LEU A 61 13.31 5.51 -2.40
N ARG A 62 13.08 6.23 -3.51
CA ARG A 62 13.56 7.60 -3.75
C ARG A 62 12.68 8.62 -3.04
#